data_AF-A0A2R6GG44-F1
#
_entry.id   AF-A0A2R6GG44-F1
#
_cell.length_a   1.000
_cell.length_b   1.000
_cell.length_c   1.000
_cell.angle_alpha   90.00
_cell.angle_beta   90.00
_cell.angle_gamma   90.00
#
_symmetry.space_group_name_H-M   'P 1'
#
loop_
_entity.id
_entity.type
_entity.pdbx_description
1 polymer ?
#
loop_
_entity_poly.entity_id
_entity_poly.type
_entity_poly.pdbx_seq_one_letter_code
_entity_poly.pdbx_strand_id
1 'polypeptide(L)'
;MQPVPEQFEGLAPDGGNLTLAVALVVGGLAVWGGTVWIVRRVLLRFGVDEAVEGTAFERAAQGIGSSTVGLVSQVCGVFLLLFGALYVVETLNVVPSRSLVFTINQFLARLFVAVLVVIVGILVGDKAEIVVGERLRSVKLPEVTVIPRLVKYSVLYIATLVALSQLRVATDALLIMLAAYAFGLFFLGGLAFKDLLSSAAAGVYLLLVEPYSIGDEVEIDGSRGIVQEMDVFVTLVESDDEEYLIPNRKVLRKGATRVRG
;
A
#
# COMPACT_ATOMS: atom_id res chain seq x y z
N MET A 1 -14.70 -67.93 -13.19
CA MET A 1 -14.28 -66.88 -12.23
C MET A 1 -12.82 -67.11 -11.92
N GLN A 2 -11.92 -66.29 -12.46
CA GLN A 2 -10.50 -66.36 -12.12
C GLN A 2 -10.29 -65.77 -10.70
N PRO A 3 -9.43 -66.37 -9.86
CA PRO A 3 -9.12 -65.82 -8.55
C PRO A 3 -8.40 -64.48 -8.68
N VAL A 4 -8.75 -63.54 -7.82
CA VAL A 4 -8.11 -62.22 -7.72
C VAL A 4 -6.63 -62.44 -7.34
N PRO A 5 -5.66 -61.77 -7.99
CA PRO A 5 -4.25 -61.91 -7.65
C PRO A 5 -3.98 -61.50 -6.18
N GLU A 6 -3.22 -62.32 -5.43
CA GLU A 6 -2.84 -62.10 -4.01
C GLU A 6 -2.24 -60.70 -3.73
N GLN A 7 -1.75 -60.01 -4.76
CA GLN A 7 -1.17 -58.66 -4.69
C GLN A 7 -2.20 -57.58 -4.31
N PHE A 8 -3.51 -57.88 -4.39
CA PHE A 8 -4.60 -56.96 -4.04
C PHE A 8 -5.32 -57.33 -2.74
N GLU A 9 -4.94 -58.42 -2.08
CA GLU A 9 -5.60 -58.94 -0.88
C GLU A 9 -5.24 -58.17 0.40
N GLY A 10 -4.14 -57.39 0.37
CA GLY A 10 -3.74 -56.44 1.43
C GLY A 10 -4.20 -54.99 1.21
N LEU A 11 -5.00 -54.72 0.18
CA LEU A 11 -5.56 -53.39 -0.11
C LEU A 11 -7.01 -53.22 0.40
N ALA A 12 -7.58 -54.27 1.00
CA ALA A 12 -8.81 -54.12 1.77
C ALA A 12 -8.46 -53.33 3.06
N PRO A 13 -9.09 -52.18 3.33
CA PRO A 13 -8.83 -51.44 4.54
C PRO A 13 -9.26 -52.31 5.73
N ASP A 14 -8.30 -52.81 6.50
CA ASP A 14 -8.57 -53.33 7.84
C ASP A 14 -9.44 -52.30 8.58
N GLY A 15 -10.46 -52.72 9.34
CA GLY A 15 -11.36 -51.79 10.03
C GLY A 15 -10.64 -50.75 10.92
N GLY A 16 -9.39 -51.03 11.31
CA GLY A 16 -8.48 -50.08 11.96
C GLY A 16 -8.06 -48.88 11.10
N ASN A 17 -7.83 -49.07 9.80
CA ASN A 17 -7.41 -47.97 8.90
C ASN A 17 -8.57 -47.01 8.62
N LEU A 18 -9.80 -47.52 8.50
CA LEU A 18 -10.99 -46.68 8.32
C LEU A 18 -11.29 -45.85 9.58
N THR A 19 -11.20 -46.46 10.76
CA THR A 19 -11.45 -45.76 12.04
C THR A 19 -10.39 -44.68 12.31
N LEU A 20 -9.12 -44.95 12.01
CA LEU A 20 -8.05 -43.95 12.09
C LEU A 20 -8.24 -42.81 11.09
N ALA A 21 -8.61 -43.10 9.85
CA ALA A 21 -8.87 -42.08 8.83
C ALA A 21 -10.04 -41.17 9.23
N VAL A 22 -11.14 -41.75 9.72
CA VAL A 22 -12.29 -40.99 10.22
C VAL A 22 -11.91 -40.14 11.44
N ALA A 23 -11.16 -40.70 12.39
CA ALA A 23 -10.69 -39.97 13.56
C ALA A 23 -9.80 -38.77 13.20
N LEU A 24 -8.91 -38.91 12.21
CA LEU A 24 -8.06 -37.82 11.72
C LEU A 24 -8.87 -36.72 11.05
N VAL A 25 -9.85 -37.07 10.21
CA VAL A 25 -10.70 -36.07 9.54
C VAL A 25 -11.55 -35.30 10.55
N VAL A 26 -12.20 -36.02 11.48
CA VAL A 26 -13.03 -35.40 12.53
C VAL A 26 -12.17 -34.54 13.46
N GLY A 27 -11.01 -35.04 13.88
CA GLY A 27 -10.06 -34.30 14.70
C GLY A 27 -9.56 -33.04 14.02
N GLY A 28 -9.19 -33.13 12.72
CA GLY A 28 -8.80 -31.98 11.92
C GLY A 28 -9.90 -30.92 11.86
N LEU A 29 -11.13 -31.30 11.48
CA LEU A 29 -12.26 -30.37 11.43
C LEU A 29 -12.57 -29.72 12.77
N ALA A 30 -12.45 -30.47 13.88
CA ALA A 30 -12.60 -29.92 15.22
C ALA A 30 -11.52 -28.89 15.56
N VAL A 31 -10.25 -29.17 15.25
CA VAL A 31 -9.13 -28.23 15.42
C VAL A 31 -9.33 -26.98 14.57
N TRP A 32 -9.76 -27.14 13.32
CA TRP A 32 -10.06 -26.02 12.43
C TRP A 32 -11.17 -25.13 12.99
N GLY A 33 -12.32 -25.71 13.34
CA GLY A 33 -13.45 -24.97 13.89
C GLY A 33 -13.10 -24.28 15.20
N GLY A 34 -12.39 -24.98 16.10
CA GLY A 34 -11.89 -24.42 17.35
C GLY A 34 -10.94 -23.25 17.13
N THR A 35 -10.01 -23.37 16.17
CA THR A 35 -9.07 -22.30 15.84
C THR A 35 -9.76 -21.09 15.26
N VAL A 36 -10.66 -21.28 14.29
CA VAL A 36 -11.46 -20.20 13.72
C VAL A 36 -12.26 -19.50 14.81
N TRP A 37 -12.87 -20.24 15.73
CA TRP A 37 -13.60 -19.69 16.86
C TRP A 37 -12.70 -18.88 17.80
N ILE A 38 -11.53 -19.41 18.19
CA ILE A 38 -10.57 -18.70 19.06
C ILE A 38 -10.05 -17.44 18.38
N VAL A 39 -9.55 -17.53 17.15
CA VAL A 39 -8.97 -16.40 16.42
C VAL A 39 -10.00 -15.32 16.22
N ARG A 40 -11.22 -15.68 15.80
CA ARG A 40 -12.32 -14.72 15.68
C ARG A 40 -12.63 -14.04 17.00
N ARG A 41 -12.73 -14.80 18.09
CA ARG A 41 -12.99 -14.27 19.43
C ARG A 41 -11.92 -13.28 19.88
N VAL A 42 -10.65 -13.59 19.62
CA VAL A 42 -9.51 -12.74 19.95
C VAL A 42 -9.51 -11.46 19.11
N LEU A 43 -9.69 -11.56 17.80
CA LEU A 43 -9.71 -10.40 16.89
C LEU A 43 -10.85 -9.44 17.23
N LEU A 44 -12.06 -9.95 17.52
CA LEU A 44 -13.18 -9.13 17.98
C LEU A 44 -12.89 -8.48 19.34
N ARG A 45 -12.20 -9.19 20.24
CA ARG A 45 -11.81 -8.63 21.54
C ARG A 45 -10.81 -7.48 21.41
N PHE A 46 -9.97 -7.50 20.37
CA PHE A 46 -9.05 -6.41 20.04
C PHE A 46 -9.71 -5.28 19.22
N GLY A 47 -11.02 -5.34 18.96
CA GLY A 47 -11.74 -4.32 18.19
C GLY A 47 -11.33 -4.27 16.72
N VAL A 48 -10.84 -5.38 16.16
CA VAL A 48 -10.38 -5.43 14.76
C VAL A 48 -11.54 -5.18 13.79
N ASP A 49 -12.76 -5.60 14.15
CA ASP A 49 -13.98 -5.34 13.40
C ASP A 49 -14.29 -3.84 13.27
N GLU A 50 -14.17 -3.08 14.37
CA GLU A 50 -14.31 -1.62 14.34
C GLU A 50 -13.16 -0.96 13.54
N ALA A 51 -11.94 -1.49 13.67
CA ALA A 51 -10.78 -0.93 12.98
C ALA A 51 -10.91 -1.03 11.44
N VAL A 52 -11.43 -2.16 10.94
CA VAL A 52 -11.61 -2.45 9.51
C VAL A 52 -12.94 -1.94 8.95
N GLU A 53 -13.82 -1.42 9.80
CA GLU A 53 -15.08 -0.84 9.36
C GLU A 53 -14.84 0.31 8.36
N GLY A 54 -15.63 0.32 7.29
CA GLY A 54 -15.52 1.30 6.21
C GLY A 54 -14.38 1.07 5.22
N THR A 55 -13.50 0.08 5.43
CA THR A 55 -12.44 -0.26 4.47
C THR A 55 -13.00 -0.89 3.19
N ALA A 56 -12.26 -0.81 2.09
CA ALA A 56 -12.64 -1.46 0.84
C ALA A 56 -12.54 -2.99 0.95
N PHE A 57 -11.57 -3.48 1.71
CA PHE A 57 -11.41 -4.89 2.01
C PHE A 57 -12.59 -5.47 2.79
N GLU A 58 -13.09 -4.77 3.82
CA GLU A 58 -14.29 -5.22 4.55
C GLU A 58 -15.51 -5.30 3.62
N ARG A 59 -15.70 -4.32 2.74
CA ARG A 59 -16.76 -4.38 1.71
C ARG A 59 -16.59 -5.56 0.75
N ALA A 60 -15.36 -5.84 0.33
CA ALA A 60 -15.06 -6.98 -0.53
C ALA A 60 -15.33 -8.32 0.19
N ALA A 61 -14.98 -8.42 1.47
CA ALA A 61 -15.27 -9.58 2.30
C ALA A 61 -16.78 -9.81 2.49
N GLN A 62 -17.55 -8.74 2.70
CA GLN A 62 -19.01 -8.80 2.79
C GLN A 62 -19.65 -9.22 1.46
N GLY A 63 -19.06 -8.83 0.33
CA GLY A 63 -19.50 -9.26 -1.00
C GLY A 63 -19.47 -10.78 -1.22
N ILE A 64 -18.62 -11.50 -0.47
CA ILE A 64 -18.56 -12.98 -0.48
C ILE A 64 -19.24 -13.61 0.76
N GLY A 65 -20.06 -12.85 1.49
CA GLY A 65 -20.79 -13.33 2.67
C GLY A 65 -19.93 -13.54 3.91
N SER A 66 -18.74 -12.93 3.97
CA SER A 66 -17.82 -13.01 5.10
C SER A 66 -17.54 -11.63 5.69
N SER A 67 -16.65 -11.56 6.67
CA SER A 67 -16.07 -10.32 7.19
C SER A 67 -14.55 -10.43 7.14
N THR A 68 -13.83 -9.31 7.25
CA THR A 68 -12.36 -9.31 7.34
C THR A 68 -11.87 -10.23 8.46
N VAL A 69 -12.50 -10.11 9.64
CA VAL A 69 -12.21 -10.98 10.79
C VAL A 69 -12.49 -12.44 10.45
N GLY A 70 -13.59 -12.72 9.75
CA GLY A 70 -13.93 -14.07 9.28
C GLY A 70 -12.87 -14.65 8.35
N LEU A 71 -12.43 -13.89 7.34
CA LEU A 71 -11.41 -14.31 6.38
C LEU A 71 -10.06 -14.56 7.06
N VAL A 72 -9.61 -13.66 7.92
CA VAL A 72 -8.36 -13.83 8.69
C VAL A 72 -8.44 -15.09 9.54
N SER A 73 -9.57 -15.32 10.22
CA SER A 73 -9.77 -16.50 11.06
C SER A 73 -9.73 -17.79 10.23
N GLN A 74 -10.36 -17.80 9.06
CA GLN A 74 -10.34 -18.94 8.13
C GLN A 74 -8.93 -19.22 7.63
N VAL A 75 -8.18 -18.18 7.24
CA VAL A 75 -6.78 -18.31 6.81
C VAL A 75 -5.96 -18.95 7.93
N CYS A 76 -6.02 -18.44 9.16
CA CYS A 76 -5.31 -19.02 10.30
C CYS A 76 -5.69 -20.49 10.53
N GLY A 77 -6.99 -20.83 10.46
CA GLY A 77 -7.46 -22.21 10.61
C GLY A 77 -6.93 -23.14 9.53
N VAL A 78 -6.94 -22.71 8.25
CA VAL A 78 -6.44 -23.52 7.13
C VAL A 78 -4.93 -23.76 7.26
N PHE A 79 -4.15 -22.73 7.61
CA PHE A 79 -2.72 -22.92 7.81
C PHE A 79 -2.41 -23.85 8.98
N LEU A 80 -3.12 -23.72 10.11
CA LEU A 80 -2.95 -24.63 11.24
C LEU A 80 -3.28 -26.08 10.86
N LEU A 81 -4.36 -26.29 10.09
CA LEU A 81 -4.68 -27.61 9.55
C LEU A 81 -3.55 -28.17 8.68
N LEU A 82 -3.00 -27.37 7.78
CA LEU A 82 -1.90 -27.78 6.91
C LEU A 82 -0.64 -28.12 7.71
N PHE A 83 -0.29 -27.33 8.73
CA PHE A 83 0.81 -27.64 9.66
C PHE A 83 0.55 -28.95 10.41
N GLY A 84 -0.66 -29.13 10.94
CA GLY A 84 -1.05 -30.36 11.64
C GLY A 84 -0.96 -31.58 10.74
N ALA A 85 -1.44 -31.48 9.50
CA ALA A 85 -1.35 -32.55 8.52
C ALA A 85 0.11 -32.92 8.19
N LEU A 86 0.99 -31.93 7.99
CA LEU A 86 2.42 -32.17 7.78
C LEU A 86 3.09 -32.80 9.00
N TYR A 87 2.76 -32.33 10.20
CA TYR A 87 3.27 -32.90 11.45
C TYR A 87 2.87 -34.37 11.62
N VAL A 88 1.63 -34.72 11.26
CA VAL A 88 1.16 -36.12 11.26
C VAL A 88 1.95 -36.95 10.25
N VAL A 89 2.15 -36.46 9.02
CA VAL A 89 2.94 -37.16 7.99
C VAL A 89 4.39 -37.39 8.45
N GLU A 90 4.99 -36.40 9.12
CA GLU A 90 6.32 -36.50 9.69
C GLU A 90 6.39 -37.56 10.80
N THR A 91 5.42 -37.53 11.72
CA THR A 91 5.34 -38.45 12.87
C THR A 91 5.11 -39.89 12.42
N LEU A 92 4.27 -40.10 11.42
CA LEU A 92 3.95 -41.41 10.88
C LEU A 92 5.05 -41.96 9.95
N ASN A 93 6.09 -41.17 9.66
CA ASN A 93 7.22 -41.55 8.81
C ASN A 93 6.77 -42.08 7.42
N VAL A 94 5.68 -41.53 6.88
CA VAL A 94 5.06 -41.96 5.60
C VAL A 94 5.94 -41.59 4.41
N VAL A 95 6.73 -40.52 4.53
CA VAL A 95 7.64 -40.03 3.48
C VAL A 95 9.08 -40.42 3.85
N PRO A 96 9.77 -41.22 3.00
CA PRO A 96 11.13 -41.69 3.29
C PRO A 96 12.17 -40.56 3.42
N SER A 97 11.95 -39.45 2.72
CA SER A 97 12.85 -38.29 2.69
C SER A 97 12.36 -37.17 3.61
N ARG A 98 12.85 -37.14 4.85
CA ARG A 98 12.56 -36.08 5.85
C ARG A 98 12.84 -34.66 5.34
N SER A 99 13.75 -34.50 4.37
CA SER A 99 14.09 -33.21 3.77
C SER A 99 12.94 -32.54 3.02
N LEU A 100 12.04 -33.32 2.41
CA LEU A 100 10.88 -32.79 1.68
C LEU A 100 9.88 -32.16 2.64
N VAL A 101 9.51 -32.88 3.71
CA VAL A 101 8.57 -32.38 4.72
C VAL A 101 9.11 -31.12 5.39
N PHE A 102 10.39 -31.09 5.73
CA PHE A 102 11.05 -29.90 6.27
C PHE A 102 10.98 -28.70 5.32
N THR A 103 11.25 -28.91 4.03
CA THR A 103 11.20 -27.84 3.02
C THR A 103 9.79 -27.29 2.83
N ILE A 104 8.79 -28.17 2.76
CA ILE A 104 7.38 -27.79 2.64
C ILE A 104 6.93 -27.04 3.88
N ASN A 105 7.29 -27.51 5.07
CA ASN A 105 6.94 -26.86 6.34
C ASN A 105 7.52 -25.44 6.44
N GLN A 106 8.79 -25.25 6.05
CA GLN A 106 9.40 -23.92 5.99
C GLN A 106 8.72 -23.00 4.97
N PHE A 107 8.38 -23.54 3.80
CA PHE A 107 7.65 -22.77 2.78
C PHE A 107 6.27 -22.37 3.28
N LEU A 108 5.53 -23.27 3.92
CA LEU A 108 4.21 -23.02 4.48
C LEU A 108 4.25 -21.93 5.57
N ALA A 109 5.26 -21.93 6.44
CA ALA A 109 5.48 -20.88 7.43
C ALA A 109 5.75 -19.51 6.80
N ARG A 110 6.59 -19.47 5.77
CA ARG A 110 6.86 -18.23 5.02
C ARG A 110 5.61 -17.72 4.31
N LEU A 111 4.86 -18.63 3.68
CA LEU A 111 3.60 -18.31 3.01
C LEU A 111 2.56 -17.78 3.98
N PHE A 112 2.46 -18.36 5.17
CA PHE A 112 1.55 -17.88 6.21
C PHE A 112 1.84 -16.43 6.59
N VAL A 113 3.11 -16.13 6.90
CA VAL A 113 3.55 -14.76 7.24
C VAL A 113 3.31 -13.81 6.06
N ALA A 114 3.65 -14.22 4.83
CA ALA A 114 3.42 -13.43 3.63
C ALA A 114 1.94 -13.06 3.44
N VAL A 115 1.04 -14.03 3.58
CA VAL A 115 -0.41 -13.80 3.49
C VAL A 115 -0.89 -12.83 4.57
N LEU A 116 -0.46 -13.01 5.82
CA LEU A 116 -0.83 -12.09 6.90
C LEU A 116 -0.34 -10.66 6.64
N VAL A 117 0.91 -10.50 6.18
CA VAL A 117 1.48 -9.19 5.83
C VAL A 117 0.67 -8.52 4.72
N VAL A 118 0.28 -9.25 3.67
CA VAL A 118 -0.56 -8.70 2.60
C VAL A 118 -1.91 -8.25 3.13
N ILE A 119 -2.58 -9.08 3.93
CA ILE A 119 -3.88 -8.71 4.53
C ILE A 119 -3.72 -7.43 5.34
N VAL A 120 -2.77 -7.39 6.28
CA VAL A 120 -2.50 -6.19 7.09
C VAL A 120 -2.18 -4.98 6.21
N GLY A 121 -1.39 -5.15 5.16
CA GLY A 121 -1.06 -4.09 4.22
C GLY A 121 -2.28 -3.49 3.50
N ILE A 122 -3.22 -4.34 3.07
CA ILE A 122 -4.48 -3.89 2.47
C ILE A 122 -5.30 -3.11 3.49
N LEU A 123 -5.45 -3.63 4.71
CA LEU A 123 -6.21 -2.98 5.79
C LEU A 123 -5.64 -1.61 6.15
N VAL A 124 -4.32 -1.53 6.36
CA VAL A 124 -3.62 -0.29 6.68
C VAL A 124 -3.70 0.70 5.51
N GLY A 125 -3.54 0.21 4.27
CA GLY A 125 -3.65 1.04 3.07
C GLY A 125 -5.04 1.64 2.89
N ASP A 126 -6.09 0.85 3.08
CA ASP A 126 -7.48 1.33 3.03
C ASP A 126 -7.76 2.36 4.12
N LYS A 127 -7.31 2.12 5.36
CA LYS A 127 -7.50 3.08 6.45
C LYS A 127 -6.73 4.37 6.20
N ALA A 128 -5.51 4.27 5.69
CA ALA A 128 -4.70 5.43 5.33
C ALA A 128 -5.36 6.27 4.23
N GLU A 129 -5.96 5.66 3.21
CA GLU A 129 -6.75 6.36 2.18
C GLU A 129 -7.91 7.14 2.80
N ILE A 130 -8.68 6.52 3.69
CA ILE A 130 -9.82 7.17 4.34
C ILE A 130 -9.34 8.37 5.19
N VAL A 131 -8.36 8.16 6.07
CA VAL A 131 -7.86 9.19 6.97
C VAL A 131 -7.25 10.35 6.20
N VAL A 132 -6.39 10.08 5.21
CA VAL A 132 -5.77 11.13 4.39
C VAL A 132 -6.83 11.86 3.57
N GLY A 133 -7.81 11.14 3.03
CA GLY A 133 -8.94 11.71 2.31
C GLY A 133 -9.76 12.68 3.16
N GLU A 134 -10.08 12.29 4.39
CA GLU A 134 -10.82 13.15 5.34
C GLU A 134 -10.02 14.41 5.71
N ARG A 135 -8.71 14.28 5.93
CA ARG A 135 -7.85 15.42 6.27
C ARG A 135 -7.69 16.42 5.13
N LEU A 136 -7.69 15.94 3.89
CA LEU A 136 -7.54 16.80 2.73
C LEU A 136 -8.86 17.38 2.22
N ARG A 137 -10.03 16.91 2.68
CA ARG A 137 -11.34 17.49 2.32
C ARG A 137 -11.47 18.97 2.67
N SER A 138 -10.74 19.47 3.65
CA SER A 138 -10.72 20.89 4.01
C SER A 138 -9.99 21.75 2.98
N VAL A 139 -9.20 21.14 2.09
CA VAL A 139 -8.44 21.82 1.04
C VAL A 139 -9.30 21.83 -0.23
N LYS A 140 -9.80 23.00 -0.64
CA LYS A 140 -10.64 23.19 -1.84
C LYS A 140 -9.84 23.06 -3.15
N LEU A 141 -9.05 22.00 -3.32
CA LEU A 141 -8.32 21.73 -4.55
C LEU A 141 -9.04 20.67 -5.40
N PRO A 142 -9.21 20.87 -6.72
CA PRO A 142 -9.92 19.93 -7.60
C PRO A 142 -9.34 18.50 -7.63
N GLU A 143 -8.08 18.31 -7.23
CA GLU A 143 -7.32 17.05 -7.43
C GLU A 143 -6.97 16.30 -6.13
N VAL A 144 -7.56 16.71 -5.00
CA VAL A 144 -7.29 16.12 -3.67
C VAL A 144 -7.49 14.60 -3.63
N THR A 145 -8.29 14.03 -4.52
CA THR A 145 -8.60 12.59 -4.54
C THR A 145 -7.42 11.70 -4.96
N VAL A 146 -6.38 12.25 -5.61
CA VAL A 146 -5.22 11.47 -6.06
C VAL A 146 -4.29 11.11 -4.88
N ILE A 147 -4.09 12.04 -3.94
CA ILE A 147 -3.15 11.86 -2.82
C ILE A 147 -3.54 10.68 -1.91
N PRO A 148 -4.79 10.55 -1.43
CA PRO A 148 -5.19 9.42 -0.60
C PRO A 148 -5.00 8.06 -1.29
N ARG A 149 -5.28 7.99 -2.60
CA ARG A 149 -5.07 6.77 -3.40
C ARG A 149 -3.57 6.44 -3.52
N LEU A 150 -2.73 7.43 -3.77
CA LEU A 150 -1.28 7.23 -3.83
C LEU A 150 -0.72 6.70 -2.50
N VAL A 151 -1.21 7.20 -1.36
CA VAL A 151 -0.82 6.71 -0.03
C VAL A 151 -1.18 5.22 0.12
N LYS A 152 -2.42 4.83 -0.19
CA LYS A 152 -2.83 3.42 -0.13
C LYS A 152 -1.98 2.51 -1.01
N TYR A 153 -1.77 2.88 -2.26
CA TYR A 153 -0.98 2.05 -3.17
C TYR A 153 0.49 1.97 -2.75
N SER A 154 1.02 3.01 -2.11
CA SER A 154 2.37 3.00 -1.54
C SER A 154 2.47 2.03 -0.35
N VAL A 155 1.49 2.02 0.55
CA VAL A 155 1.41 1.04 1.66
C VAL A 155 1.29 -0.38 1.11
N LEU A 156 0.39 -0.61 0.15
CA LEU A 156 0.19 -1.91 -0.47
C LEU A 156 1.46 -2.42 -1.18
N TYR A 157 2.17 -1.51 -1.85
CA TYR A 157 3.44 -1.82 -2.49
C TYR A 157 4.48 -2.31 -1.49
N ILE A 158 4.67 -1.59 -0.36
CA ILE A 158 5.60 -2.00 0.69
C ILE A 158 5.19 -3.35 1.29
N ALA A 159 3.91 -3.54 1.61
CA ALA A 159 3.42 -4.81 2.13
C ALA A 159 3.67 -5.97 1.17
N THR A 160 3.50 -5.74 -0.15
CA THR A 160 3.79 -6.72 -1.19
C THR A 160 5.28 -7.06 -1.22
N LEU A 161 6.16 -6.07 -1.13
CA LEU A 161 7.61 -6.31 -1.07
C LEU A 161 8.00 -7.15 0.16
N VAL A 162 7.45 -6.82 1.33
CA VAL A 162 7.71 -7.59 2.56
C VAL A 162 7.20 -9.02 2.40
N ALA A 163 6.01 -9.23 1.84
CA ALA A 163 5.46 -10.56 1.59
C ALA A 163 6.31 -11.37 0.60
N LEU A 164 6.76 -10.76 -0.50
CA LEU A 164 7.64 -11.41 -1.48
C LEU A 164 9.01 -11.75 -0.88
N SER A 165 9.52 -10.90 0.02
CA SER A 165 10.76 -11.15 0.76
C SER A 165 10.65 -12.40 1.63
N GLN A 166 9.52 -12.61 2.30
CA GLN A 166 9.27 -13.84 3.07
C GLN A 166 9.32 -15.09 2.19
N LEU A 167 8.82 -14.99 0.95
CA LEU A 167 8.87 -16.07 -0.04
C LEU A 167 10.25 -16.25 -0.70
N ARG A 168 11.26 -15.45 -0.32
CA ARG A 168 12.60 -15.42 -0.93
C ARG A 168 12.58 -15.20 -2.45
N VAL A 169 11.57 -14.46 -2.93
CA VAL A 169 11.63 -13.90 -4.28
C VAL A 169 12.75 -12.85 -4.29
N ALA A 170 13.43 -12.67 -5.43
CA ALA A 170 14.51 -11.71 -5.58
C ALA A 170 14.01 -10.25 -5.49
N THR A 171 13.70 -9.79 -4.27
CA THR A 171 13.15 -8.45 -3.99
C THR A 171 14.14 -7.35 -4.33
N ASP A 172 15.45 -7.64 -4.30
CA ASP A 172 16.50 -6.68 -4.64
C ASP A 172 16.38 -6.21 -6.09
N ALA A 173 16.15 -7.13 -7.03
CA ALA A 173 15.92 -6.79 -8.43
C ALA A 173 14.66 -5.92 -8.61
N LEU A 174 13.61 -6.21 -7.85
CA LEU A 174 12.36 -5.45 -7.88
C LEU A 174 12.52 -4.04 -7.28
N LEU A 175 13.31 -3.91 -6.22
CA LEU A 175 13.69 -2.62 -5.62
C LEU A 175 14.54 -1.77 -6.57
N ILE A 176 15.51 -2.38 -7.25
CA ILE A 176 16.35 -1.70 -8.25
C ILE A 176 15.47 -1.18 -9.39
N MET A 177 14.56 -2.00 -9.91
CA MET A 177 13.64 -1.61 -10.98
C MET A 177 12.74 -0.45 -10.52
N LEU A 178 12.17 -0.54 -9.31
CA LEU A 178 11.39 0.56 -8.74
C LEU A 178 12.22 1.83 -8.62
N ALA A 179 13.44 1.74 -8.11
CA ALA A 179 14.31 2.89 -7.93
C ALA A 179 14.56 3.60 -9.27
N ALA A 180 14.78 2.84 -10.35
CA ALA A 180 14.90 3.39 -11.70
C ALA A 180 13.63 4.10 -12.17
N TYR A 181 12.45 3.49 -11.98
CA TYR A 181 11.17 4.10 -12.35
C TYR A 181 10.85 5.35 -11.52
N ALA A 182 11.03 5.27 -10.19
CA ALA A 182 10.81 6.38 -9.28
C ALA A 182 11.75 7.53 -9.62
N PHE A 183 13.04 7.25 -9.84
CA PHE A 183 14.00 8.25 -10.28
C PHE A 183 13.54 8.92 -11.58
N GLY A 184 13.12 8.14 -12.60
CA GLY A 184 12.60 8.68 -13.85
C GLY A 184 11.39 9.59 -13.64
N LEU A 185 10.41 9.16 -12.83
CA LEU A 185 9.22 9.94 -12.51
C LEU A 185 9.54 11.25 -11.80
N PHE A 186 10.37 11.20 -10.75
CA PHE A 186 10.74 12.39 -9.97
C PHE A 186 11.65 13.33 -10.77
N PHE A 187 12.59 12.80 -11.55
CA PHE A 187 13.48 13.60 -12.39
C PHE A 187 12.70 14.31 -13.49
N LEU A 188 11.86 13.59 -14.25
CA LEU A 188 11.05 14.18 -15.32
C LEU A 188 9.99 15.12 -14.77
N GLY A 189 9.34 14.76 -13.66
CA GLY A 189 8.40 15.63 -12.97
C GLY A 189 9.07 16.93 -12.49
N GLY A 190 10.22 16.81 -11.83
CA GLY A 190 11.00 17.97 -11.38
C GLY A 190 11.45 18.86 -12.54
N LEU A 191 11.84 18.26 -13.67
CA LEU A 191 12.20 19.00 -14.88
C LEU A 191 10.99 19.74 -15.48
N ALA A 192 9.81 19.12 -15.49
CA ALA A 192 8.58 19.74 -15.97
C ALA A 192 8.13 20.92 -15.08
N PHE A 193 8.27 20.80 -13.75
CA PHE A 193 7.91 21.85 -12.80
C PHE A 193 9.02 22.87 -12.51
N LYS A 194 10.18 22.74 -13.16
CA LYS A 194 11.36 23.58 -12.92
C LYS A 194 11.05 25.08 -12.96
N ASP A 195 10.24 25.50 -13.94
CA ASP A 195 9.92 26.90 -14.15
C ASP A 195 8.98 27.46 -13.08
N LEU A 196 7.94 26.69 -12.71
CA LEU A 196 7.03 27.01 -11.61
C LEU A 196 7.77 27.11 -10.28
N LEU A 197 8.62 26.13 -9.97
CA LEU A 197 9.36 26.08 -8.70
C LEU A 197 10.38 27.22 -8.61
N SER A 198 11.04 27.57 -9.72
CA SER A 198 11.94 28.72 -9.77
C SER A 198 11.22 30.05 -9.61
N SER A 199 9.99 30.19 -10.12
CA SER A 199 9.17 31.38 -9.88
C SER A 199 8.71 31.46 -8.43
N ALA A 200 8.27 30.34 -7.83
CA ALA A 200 7.91 30.28 -6.41
C ALA A 200 9.06 30.69 -5.49
N ALA A 201 10.26 30.16 -5.73
CA ALA A 201 11.45 30.51 -4.95
C ALA A 201 11.79 32.01 -5.08
N ALA A 202 11.67 32.56 -6.29
CA ALA A 202 11.86 33.99 -6.52
C ALA A 202 10.79 34.85 -5.81
N GLY A 203 9.52 34.43 -5.84
CA GLY A 203 8.44 35.15 -5.16
C GLY A 203 8.59 35.14 -3.64
N VAL A 204 8.92 33.99 -3.05
CA VAL A 204 9.24 33.91 -1.61
C VAL A 204 10.37 34.89 -1.26
N TYR A 205 11.45 34.92 -2.04
CA TYR A 205 12.53 35.88 -1.83
C TYR A 205 12.07 37.35 -1.93
N LEU A 206 11.29 37.70 -2.95
CA LEU A 206 10.78 39.06 -3.14
C LEU A 206 9.84 39.48 -2.00
N LEU A 207 8.97 38.58 -1.53
CA LEU A 207 8.09 38.81 -0.38
C LEU A 207 8.87 39.01 0.94
N LEU A 208 10.03 38.35 1.09
CA LEU A 208 10.87 38.45 2.29
C LEU A 208 11.75 39.70 2.31
N VAL A 209 12.33 40.07 1.16
CA VAL A 209 13.28 41.20 1.04
C VAL A 209 12.57 42.51 0.70
N GLU A 210 11.40 42.41 0.07
CA GLU A 210 10.53 43.53 -0.33
C GLU A 210 11.31 44.68 -1.01
N PRO A 211 12.03 44.42 -2.12
CA PRO A 211 12.80 45.45 -2.83
C PRO A 211 11.92 46.56 -3.45
N TYR A 212 10.64 46.25 -3.66
CA TYR A 212 9.56 47.14 -4.06
C TYR A 212 8.28 46.63 -3.39
N SER A 213 7.32 47.52 -3.15
CA SER A 213 6.05 47.21 -2.49
C SER A 213 4.86 47.44 -3.44
N ILE A 214 3.69 46.94 -3.05
CA ILE A 214 2.43 47.25 -3.74
C ILE A 214 2.23 48.78 -3.74
N GLY A 215 1.89 49.32 -4.91
CA GLY A 215 1.76 50.76 -5.17
C GLY A 215 3.04 51.44 -5.68
N ASP A 216 4.18 50.74 -5.72
CA ASP A 216 5.39 51.27 -6.34
C ASP A 216 5.30 51.23 -7.87
N GLU A 217 5.80 52.28 -8.53
CA GLU A 217 6.02 52.29 -9.97
C GLU A 217 7.35 51.59 -10.30
N VAL A 218 7.26 50.53 -11.11
CA VAL A 218 8.40 49.67 -11.47
C VAL A 218 8.45 49.44 -12.97
N GLU A 219 9.65 49.19 -13.48
CA GLU A 219 9.90 48.68 -14.83
C GLU A 219 10.61 47.33 -14.76
N ILE A 220 10.00 46.31 -15.37
CA ILE A 220 10.46 44.91 -15.34
C ILE A 220 10.34 44.32 -16.75
N ASP A 221 11.46 43.84 -17.32
CA ASP A 221 11.52 43.21 -18.66
C ASP A 221 10.89 44.09 -19.78
N GLY A 222 10.93 45.42 -19.62
CA GLY A 222 10.36 46.39 -20.56
C GLY A 222 8.89 46.75 -20.32
N SER A 223 8.23 46.13 -19.34
CA SER A 223 6.89 46.51 -18.87
C SER A 223 7.01 47.47 -17.68
N ARG A 224 6.53 48.70 -17.86
CA ARG A 224 6.50 49.74 -16.82
C ARG A 224 5.07 49.93 -16.33
N GLY A 225 4.87 50.06 -15.02
CA GLY A 225 3.55 50.27 -14.43
C GLY A 225 3.59 50.25 -12.90
N ILE A 226 2.42 50.22 -12.26
CA ILE A 226 2.26 50.18 -10.81
C ILE A 226 2.04 48.73 -10.36
N VAL A 227 2.73 48.31 -9.30
CA VAL A 227 2.54 46.98 -8.71
C VAL A 227 1.19 46.92 -7.99
N GLN A 228 0.29 46.05 -8.44
CA GLN A 228 -1.02 45.84 -7.80
C GLN A 228 -1.01 44.69 -6.79
N GLU A 229 -0.37 43.58 -7.17
CA GLU A 229 -0.33 42.37 -6.35
C GLU A 229 1.02 41.66 -6.49
N MET A 230 1.50 41.08 -5.40
CA MET A 230 2.69 40.24 -5.39
C MET A 230 2.35 38.89 -4.78
N ASP A 231 2.26 37.89 -5.65
CA ASP A 231 1.96 36.51 -5.30
C ASP A 231 3.24 35.67 -5.24
N VAL A 232 3.14 34.43 -4.75
CA VAL A 232 4.30 33.51 -4.71
C VAL A 232 4.84 33.23 -6.11
N PHE A 233 3.99 33.16 -7.14
CA PHE A 233 4.40 32.77 -8.49
C PHE A 233 4.59 33.95 -9.46
N VAL A 234 3.78 34.99 -9.32
CA VAL A 234 3.69 36.10 -10.26
C VAL A 234 3.62 37.44 -9.52
N THR A 235 4.07 38.51 -10.16
CA THR A 235 3.81 39.89 -9.78
C THR A 235 2.88 40.49 -10.84
N LEU A 236 1.83 41.17 -10.39
CA LEU A 236 0.84 41.83 -11.22
C LEU A 236 1.21 43.31 -11.32
N VAL A 237 1.49 43.77 -12.54
CA VAL A 237 1.85 45.17 -12.82
C VAL A 237 0.82 45.74 -13.79
N GLU A 238 0.18 46.85 -13.40
CA GLU A 238 -0.85 47.51 -14.19
C GLU A 238 -0.30 48.81 -14.80
N SER A 239 -0.61 49.05 -16.07
CA SER A 239 -0.24 50.27 -16.79
C SER A 239 -1.38 50.69 -17.69
N ASP A 240 -1.99 51.85 -17.40
CA ASP A 240 -3.12 52.41 -18.14
C ASP A 240 -4.23 51.37 -18.42
N ASP A 241 -4.25 50.78 -19.62
CA ASP A 241 -5.24 49.80 -20.08
C ASP A 241 -4.71 48.34 -20.15
N GLU A 242 -3.47 48.08 -19.70
CA GLU A 242 -2.83 46.76 -19.75
C GLU A 242 -2.46 46.21 -18.36
N GLU A 243 -2.67 44.91 -18.18
CA GLU A 243 -2.30 44.16 -16.97
C GLU A 243 -1.26 43.08 -17.31
N TYR A 244 -0.07 43.19 -16.71
CA TYR A 244 1.04 42.28 -16.93
C TYR A 244 1.16 41.26 -15.80
N LEU A 245 0.93 39.97 -16.10
CA LEU A 245 1.32 38.87 -15.23
C LEU A 245 2.79 38.50 -15.48
N ILE A 246 3.67 38.94 -14.58
CA ILE A 246 5.11 38.72 -14.69
C ILE A 246 5.53 37.59 -13.74
N PRO A 247 6.00 36.43 -14.24
CA PRO A 247 6.53 35.38 -13.38
C PRO A 247 7.70 35.88 -12.55
N ASN A 248 7.70 35.62 -11.24
CA ASN A 248 8.72 36.15 -10.33
C ASN A 248 10.15 35.72 -10.69
N ARG A 249 10.33 34.57 -11.36
CA ARG A 249 11.63 34.19 -11.93
C ARG A 249 12.18 35.22 -12.91
N LYS A 250 11.32 35.81 -13.75
CA LYS A 250 11.72 36.84 -14.70
C LYS A 250 12.18 38.10 -13.97
N VAL A 251 11.44 38.55 -12.96
CA VAL A 251 11.80 39.68 -12.12
C VAL A 251 13.20 39.50 -11.54
N LEU A 252 13.47 38.36 -10.91
CA LEU A 252 14.76 38.08 -10.29
C LEU A 252 15.90 37.97 -11.33
N ARG A 253 15.61 37.48 -12.54
CA ARG A 253 16.62 37.30 -13.60
C ARG A 253 16.94 38.60 -14.36
N LYS A 254 15.95 39.48 -14.52
CA LYS A 254 16.06 40.71 -15.32
C LYS A 254 16.30 41.96 -14.46
N GLY A 255 15.97 41.89 -13.17
CA GLY A 255 15.94 43.04 -12.28
C GLY A 255 14.64 43.81 -12.39
N ALA A 256 14.31 44.54 -11.33
CA ALA A 256 13.22 45.52 -11.30
C ALA A 256 13.84 46.90 -11.06
N THR A 257 13.47 47.88 -11.89
CA THR A 257 13.88 49.27 -11.69
C THR A 257 12.72 50.02 -11.05
N ARG A 258 12.93 50.58 -9.86
CA ARG A 258 11.93 51.44 -9.21
C ARG A 258 12.08 52.87 -9.73
N VAL A 259 11.01 53.43 -10.28
CA VAL A 259 11.00 54.82 -10.73
C VAL A 259 10.67 55.69 -9.52
N ARG A 260 11.55 56.64 -9.19
CA ARG A 260 11.29 57.63 -8.13
C ARG A 260 10.99 58.96 -8.81
N GLY A 261 9.72 59.37 -8.77
CA GLY A 261 9.27 60.72 -9.09
C GLY A 261 9.55 61.70 -7.96
#